data_AF-I0Z813-F1
#
_entry.id   AF-I0Z813-F1
#
_cell.length_a   1.000
_cell.length_b   1.000
_cell.length_c   1.000
_cell.angle_alpha   90.00
_cell.angle_beta   90.00
_cell.angle_gamma   90.00
#
_symmetry.space_group_name_H-M   'P 1'
#
loop_
_entity.id
_entity.type
_entity.pdbx_description
1 polymer ?
#
loop_
_entity_poly.entity_id
_entity_poly.type
_entity_poly.pdbx_seq_one_letter_code
_entity_poly.pdbx_strand_id
1 'polypeptide(L)'
;MGDKRRRFHEEMTFIKRINPTQYEIAMGFVPNMRVPGICYVNSALEGLLFDELKAYSSSGGQGGFLPAVKQMANVAAMPGIVQRSIALPDMHSGYGFAIGNVAAFDMSDPEAVVSPGGVGFDINCGVRLIRTKLTEADVADKKEELAQALFDHIPVGVGSQGIIATNTKDLDTILEMGMDYSVREGYSWAEDKDHCEEHGRMLSADPSKVSQRAKKRGLPQMGTLGGGNHYAEIQVIDKVFDEVAARKMGIDQEGQVCIMLHSGSRGLGHQVATDALTTMDKAMSRDGIIVNDRQLACTRINSKEGQDYLAGMACAANFAWVNRSSMTFLVRQAFQKIFKQQADDLDMHVVYDVSHNIAKVEEHLVNGVPKRLLVHRKGSTRAFPPHHPLIPVDYQMIGQPVLIGGTMGTHSYVLTGTERGMAETFGSTCHGAGRAASRNSSRRTLDYTQVLDNLKTKGISIRVASPKLVMEEAPESYKDVSAVVDTCHEAGISKKTVRLRPIAVIKG
;
A
#
# COMPACT_ATOMS: atom_id res chain seq x y z
N MET A 1 -37.49 -0.70 -5.67
CA MET A 1 -37.58 -1.32 -7.01
C MET A 1 -36.41 -2.28 -7.13
N GLY A 2 -36.68 -3.57 -7.33
CA GLY A 2 -35.61 -4.57 -7.44
C GLY A 2 -34.75 -4.27 -8.66
N ASP A 3 -33.46 -4.00 -8.45
CA ASP A 3 -32.52 -3.70 -9.51
C ASP A 3 -32.48 -4.90 -10.49
N LYS A 4 -32.89 -4.67 -11.73
CA LYS A 4 -32.94 -5.72 -12.76
C LYS A 4 -31.49 -6.04 -13.12
N ARG A 5 -30.94 -7.10 -12.51
CA ARG A 5 -29.53 -7.48 -12.65
C ARG A 5 -29.17 -7.68 -14.12
N ARG A 6 -28.18 -6.92 -14.57
CA ARG A 6 -27.68 -6.92 -15.95
C ARG A 6 -26.81 -8.14 -16.22
N ARG A 7 -26.97 -8.72 -17.41
CA ARG A 7 -26.07 -9.76 -17.95
C ARG A 7 -24.72 -9.13 -18.31
N PHE A 8 -23.68 -9.96 -18.41
CA PHE A 8 -22.32 -9.51 -18.70
C PHE A 8 -22.23 -8.61 -19.95
N HIS A 9 -22.92 -8.97 -21.05
CA HIS A 9 -22.91 -8.14 -22.27
C HIS A 9 -23.57 -6.77 -22.06
N GLU A 10 -24.54 -6.65 -21.16
CA GLU A 10 -25.22 -5.38 -20.82
C GLU A 10 -24.31 -4.53 -19.94
N GLU A 11 -23.60 -5.14 -18.99
CA GLU A 11 -22.57 -4.46 -18.18
C GLU A 11 -21.46 -3.88 -19.07
N MET A 12 -20.99 -4.65 -20.06
CA MET A 12 -19.93 -4.22 -20.98
C MET A 12 -20.31 -3.01 -21.85
N THR A 13 -21.60 -2.70 -22.03
CA THR A 13 -22.01 -1.50 -22.79
C THR A 13 -21.60 -0.18 -22.11
N PHE A 14 -21.28 -0.21 -20.82
CA PHE A 14 -20.80 0.95 -20.06
C PHE A 14 -19.27 1.03 -19.98
N ILE A 15 -18.55 0.04 -20.51
CA ILE A 15 -17.10 -0.07 -20.37
C ILE A 15 -16.48 0.19 -21.75
N LYS A 16 -15.81 1.34 -21.89
CA LYS A 16 -15.22 1.77 -23.16
C LYS A 16 -13.71 1.82 -23.05
N ARG A 17 -13.00 1.12 -23.93
CA ARG A 17 -11.55 1.28 -24.05
C ARG A 17 -11.22 2.67 -24.58
N ILE A 18 -10.37 3.41 -23.86
CA ILE A 18 -9.90 4.75 -24.26
C ILE A 18 -8.63 4.62 -25.09
N ASN A 19 -7.68 3.81 -24.61
CA ASN A 19 -6.38 3.57 -25.23
C ASN A 19 -5.83 2.20 -24.77
N PRO A 20 -4.59 1.81 -25.14
CA PRO A 20 -4.06 0.50 -24.78
C PRO A 20 -4.03 0.17 -23.29
N THR A 21 -3.93 1.18 -22.42
CA THR A 21 -3.77 1.03 -20.96
C THR A 21 -4.95 1.57 -20.16
N GLN A 22 -6.01 2.07 -20.78
CA GLN A 22 -7.12 2.73 -20.09
C GLN A 22 -8.50 2.33 -20.61
N TYR A 23 -9.42 2.15 -19.66
CA TYR A 23 -10.85 1.99 -19.87
C TYR A 23 -11.64 3.06 -19.09
N GLU A 24 -12.69 3.58 -19.69
CA GLU A 24 -13.69 4.41 -19.03
C GLU A 24 -14.87 3.55 -18.59
N ILE A 25 -15.32 3.77 -17.35
CA ILE A 25 -16.57 3.23 -16.82
C ILE A 25 -17.60 4.36 -16.83
N ALA A 26 -18.53 4.28 -17.77
CA ALA A 26 -19.50 5.33 -18.03
C ALA A 26 -20.48 5.52 -16.86
N MET A 27 -20.97 6.75 -16.74
CA MET A 27 -22.05 7.12 -15.82
C MET A 27 -23.28 6.22 -16.03
N GLY A 28 -23.91 5.80 -14.92
CA GLY A 28 -25.04 4.86 -14.96
C GLY A 28 -24.63 3.38 -15.00
N PHE A 29 -23.33 3.06 -14.95
CA PHE A 29 -22.87 1.69 -14.70
C PHE A 29 -23.36 1.17 -13.33
N VAL A 30 -23.44 2.03 -12.33
CA VAL A 30 -24.22 1.76 -11.11
C VAL A 30 -25.12 2.95 -10.82
N PRO A 31 -26.18 2.80 -10.00
CA PRO A 31 -27.02 3.92 -9.60
C PRO A 31 -26.20 5.03 -8.95
N ASN A 32 -26.67 6.28 -9.07
CA ASN A 32 -26.15 7.44 -8.33
C ASN A 32 -24.68 7.82 -8.62
N MET A 33 -24.04 7.29 -9.67
CA MET A 33 -22.72 7.77 -10.08
C MET A 33 -22.75 9.29 -10.25
N ARG A 34 -21.74 9.97 -9.71
CA ARG A 34 -21.54 11.42 -9.78
C ARG A 34 -20.41 11.80 -10.73
N VAL A 35 -19.46 10.89 -10.88
CA VAL A 35 -18.30 11.00 -11.78
C VAL A 35 -18.09 9.68 -12.52
N PRO A 36 -17.43 9.68 -13.70
CA PRO A 36 -17.05 8.45 -14.37
C PRO A 36 -15.97 7.67 -13.59
N GLY A 37 -15.79 6.40 -13.94
CA GLY A 37 -14.63 5.63 -13.51
C GLY A 37 -13.53 5.62 -14.58
N ILE A 38 -12.26 5.63 -14.18
CA ILE A 38 -11.12 5.38 -15.08
C ILE A 38 -10.33 4.19 -14.55
N CYS A 39 -10.19 3.15 -15.35
CA CYS A 39 -9.43 1.95 -15.01
C CYS A 39 -8.17 1.87 -15.86
N TYR A 40 -7.01 1.85 -15.22
CA TYR A 40 -5.73 1.60 -15.84
C TYR A 40 -5.48 0.10 -15.89
N VAL A 41 -5.49 -0.50 -17.08
CA VAL A 41 -5.30 -1.94 -17.29
C VAL A 41 -4.86 -2.19 -18.73
N ASN A 42 -3.85 -3.04 -18.93
CA ASN A 42 -3.39 -3.47 -20.25
C ASN A 42 -4.03 -4.81 -20.66
N SER A 43 -3.73 -5.29 -21.87
CA SER A 43 -4.29 -6.55 -22.39
C SER A 43 -3.86 -7.79 -21.62
N ALA A 44 -2.73 -7.75 -20.91
CA ALA A 44 -2.28 -8.89 -20.09
C ALA A 44 -3.11 -9.03 -18.80
N LEU A 45 -3.71 -7.95 -18.33
CA LEU A 45 -4.43 -7.89 -17.06
C LEU A 45 -5.96 -7.79 -17.24
N GLU A 46 -6.45 -7.41 -18.42
CA GLU A 46 -7.88 -7.18 -18.67
C GLU A 46 -8.75 -8.42 -18.44
N GLY A 47 -8.23 -9.62 -18.76
CA GLY A 47 -8.93 -10.88 -18.54
C GLY A 47 -9.30 -11.07 -17.07
N LEU A 48 -8.35 -10.85 -16.16
CA LEU A 48 -8.56 -10.99 -14.71
C LEU A 48 -9.64 -10.04 -14.19
N LEU A 49 -9.71 -8.84 -14.75
CA LEU A 49 -10.69 -7.82 -14.36
C LEU A 49 -12.10 -8.19 -14.84
N PHE A 50 -12.23 -8.59 -16.11
CA PHE A 50 -13.53 -8.86 -16.70
C PHE A 50 -14.07 -10.25 -16.38
N ASP A 51 -13.21 -11.21 -16.07
CA ASP A 51 -13.62 -12.54 -15.59
C ASP A 51 -14.34 -12.45 -14.24
N GLU A 52 -13.92 -11.54 -13.35
CA GLU A 52 -14.62 -11.27 -12.10
C GLU A 52 -16.04 -10.72 -12.34
N LEU A 53 -16.15 -9.74 -13.25
CA LEU A 53 -17.44 -9.17 -13.64
C LEU A 53 -18.35 -10.22 -14.31
N LYS A 54 -17.79 -11.03 -15.19
CA LYS A 54 -18.48 -12.12 -15.88
C LYS A 54 -18.99 -13.17 -14.90
N ALA A 55 -18.14 -13.63 -13.98
CA ALA A 55 -18.51 -14.59 -12.94
C ALA A 55 -19.66 -14.07 -12.08
N TYR A 56 -19.62 -12.80 -11.67
CA TYR A 56 -20.69 -12.17 -10.90
C TYR A 56 -22.01 -12.07 -11.68
N SER A 57 -21.96 -11.66 -12.95
CA SER A 57 -23.15 -11.61 -13.80
C SER A 57 -23.75 -13.01 -14.05
N SER A 58 -22.91 -14.04 -14.14
CA SER A 58 -23.34 -15.43 -14.36
C SER A 58 -23.88 -16.12 -13.11
N SER A 59 -23.32 -15.85 -11.92
CA SER A 59 -23.83 -16.41 -10.65
C SER A 59 -25.12 -15.72 -10.16
N GLY A 60 -25.62 -14.76 -10.94
CA GLY A 60 -26.71 -13.90 -10.54
C GLY A 60 -26.36 -13.11 -9.27
N GLY A 61 -25.09 -12.78 -9.03
CA GLY A 61 -24.64 -12.03 -7.85
C GLY A 61 -24.72 -12.79 -6.52
N GLN A 62 -24.79 -14.12 -6.56
CA GLN A 62 -24.69 -14.96 -5.36
C GLN A 62 -23.24 -15.45 -5.15
N GLY A 63 -22.74 -15.29 -3.92
CA GLY A 63 -21.41 -15.72 -3.50
C GLY A 63 -20.30 -14.71 -3.85
N GLY A 64 -19.46 -14.39 -2.85
CA GLY A 64 -18.26 -13.56 -3.03
C GLY A 64 -18.44 -12.06 -2.79
N PHE A 65 -17.34 -11.32 -2.97
CA PHE A 65 -17.33 -9.85 -2.94
C PHE A 65 -17.90 -9.31 -4.27
N LEU A 66 -18.37 -8.06 -4.23
CA LEU A 66 -18.75 -7.32 -5.43
C LEU A 66 -17.50 -7.14 -6.33
N PRO A 67 -17.59 -7.36 -7.66
CA PRO A 67 -16.45 -7.19 -8.56
C PRO A 67 -15.77 -5.84 -8.40
N ALA A 68 -14.45 -5.80 -8.56
CA ALA A 68 -13.66 -4.60 -8.35
C ALA A 68 -14.13 -3.43 -9.24
N VAL A 69 -14.53 -3.70 -10.49
CA VAL A 69 -15.12 -2.70 -11.41
C VAL A 69 -16.41 -2.10 -10.86
N LYS A 70 -17.27 -2.90 -10.22
CA LYS A 70 -18.49 -2.41 -9.58
C LYS A 70 -18.20 -1.67 -8.28
N GLN A 71 -17.19 -2.10 -7.51
CA GLN A 71 -16.74 -1.38 -6.33
C GLN A 71 -16.21 0.02 -6.67
N MET A 72 -15.33 0.16 -7.67
CA MET A 72 -14.85 1.48 -8.10
C MET A 72 -15.98 2.39 -8.60
N ALA A 73 -17.01 1.81 -9.24
CA ALA A 73 -18.17 2.57 -9.70
C ALA A 73 -19.09 2.98 -8.55
N ASN A 74 -19.23 2.15 -7.52
CA ASN A 74 -19.94 2.55 -6.29
C ASN A 74 -19.20 3.68 -5.56
N VAL A 75 -17.87 3.69 -5.58
CA VAL A 75 -17.08 4.82 -5.08
C VAL A 75 -17.36 6.08 -5.91
N ALA A 76 -17.52 5.93 -7.23
CA ALA A 76 -17.90 7.02 -8.13
C ALA A 76 -19.30 7.63 -7.83
N ALA A 77 -20.11 6.97 -7.02
CA ALA A 77 -21.41 7.46 -6.55
C ALA A 77 -21.35 8.22 -5.21
N MET A 78 -20.21 8.22 -4.52
CA MET A 78 -20.08 8.77 -3.17
C MET A 78 -20.19 10.30 -3.15
N PRO A 79 -20.88 10.90 -2.15
CA PRO A 79 -21.05 12.36 -2.07
C PRO A 79 -19.71 13.14 -2.03
N GLY A 80 -19.64 14.22 -2.80
CA GLY A 80 -18.48 15.11 -2.90
C GLY A 80 -17.23 14.55 -3.58
N ILE A 81 -17.31 13.37 -4.22
CA ILE A 81 -16.22 12.87 -5.07
C ILE A 81 -16.00 13.81 -6.27
N VAL A 82 -14.73 14.04 -6.63
CA VAL A 82 -14.37 14.93 -7.75
C VAL A 82 -13.73 14.20 -8.92
N GLN A 83 -13.99 14.70 -10.12
CA GLN A 83 -13.49 14.25 -11.44
C GLN A 83 -13.80 12.79 -11.84
N ARG A 84 -13.34 11.81 -11.06
CA ARG A 84 -13.31 10.39 -11.42
C ARG A 84 -12.99 9.50 -10.22
N SER A 85 -13.50 8.26 -10.24
CA SER A 85 -12.99 7.16 -9.42
C SER A 85 -11.92 6.39 -10.20
N ILE A 86 -10.72 6.24 -9.66
CA ILE A 86 -9.57 5.71 -10.39
C ILE A 86 -9.22 4.31 -9.91
N ALA A 87 -9.14 3.37 -10.83
CA ALA A 87 -8.66 2.02 -10.59
C ALA A 87 -7.29 1.82 -11.24
N LEU A 88 -6.32 1.38 -10.45
CA LEU A 88 -4.95 1.09 -10.90
C LEU A 88 -4.84 -0.38 -11.38
N PRO A 89 -3.76 -0.76 -12.09
CA PRO A 89 -3.70 -2.07 -12.76
C PRO A 89 -3.67 -3.27 -11.81
N ASP A 90 -3.27 -3.06 -10.56
CA ASP A 90 -3.32 -4.01 -9.46
C ASP A 90 -4.70 -4.13 -8.81
N MET A 91 -5.74 -3.49 -9.38
CA MET A 91 -7.06 -3.44 -8.76
C MET A 91 -7.71 -4.82 -8.57
N HIS A 92 -8.27 -5.08 -7.40
CA HIS A 92 -9.04 -6.28 -7.09
C HIS A 92 -10.04 -6.04 -5.96
N SER A 93 -11.01 -6.94 -5.81
CA SER A 93 -12.06 -6.82 -4.80
C SER A 93 -11.53 -6.55 -3.39
N GLY A 94 -12.10 -5.55 -2.75
CA GLY A 94 -11.82 -5.14 -1.37
C GLY A 94 -13.08 -5.00 -0.52
N TYR A 95 -12.96 -4.31 0.62
CA TYR A 95 -14.08 -3.92 1.46
C TYR A 95 -14.59 -2.52 1.09
N GLY A 96 -15.75 -2.42 0.44
CA GLY A 96 -16.32 -1.16 -0.05
C GLY A 96 -15.58 -0.64 -1.28
N PHE A 97 -14.43 -0.01 -1.06
CA PHE A 97 -13.49 0.33 -2.14
C PHE A 97 -12.75 -0.93 -2.57
N ALA A 98 -12.50 -1.04 -3.88
CA ALA A 98 -11.53 -2.00 -4.39
C ALA A 98 -10.13 -1.65 -3.86
N ILE A 99 -9.29 -2.66 -3.67
CA ILE A 99 -7.84 -2.44 -3.48
C ILE A 99 -7.30 -2.04 -4.86
N GLY A 100 -6.40 -1.05 -4.94
CA GLY A 100 -6.01 -0.39 -6.20
C GLY A 100 -6.85 0.84 -6.55
N ASN A 101 -7.78 1.27 -5.69
CA ASN A 101 -8.69 2.38 -5.97
C ASN A 101 -8.22 3.68 -5.30
N VAL A 102 -8.24 4.76 -6.09
CA VAL A 102 -8.00 6.14 -5.65
C VAL A 102 -9.27 6.97 -5.85
N ALA A 103 -9.66 7.75 -4.86
CA ALA A 103 -10.75 8.71 -4.97
C ALA A 103 -10.45 9.97 -4.16
N ALA A 104 -10.79 11.13 -4.72
CA ALA A 104 -10.57 12.41 -4.07
C ALA A 104 -11.92 13.11 -3.80
N PHE A 105 -12.02 13.76 -2.64
CA PHE A 105 -13.23 14.45 -2.19
C PHE A 105 -12.92 15.91 -1.88
N ASP A 106 -13.72 16.87 -2.35
CA ASP A 106 -13.47 18.30 -2.15
C ASP A 106 -13.75 18.72 -0.70
N MET A 107 -12.73 19.15 0.03
CA MET A 107 -12.85 19.57 1.44
C MET A 107 -13.81 20.76 1.63
N SER A 108 -14.03 21.56 0.58
CA SER A 108 -14.95 22.70 0.61
C SER A 108 -16.42 22.32 0.37
N ASP A 109 -16.67 21.11 -0.14
CA ASP A 109 -18.03 20.60 -0.29
C ASP A 109 -18.52 20.07 1.07
N PRO A 110 -19.58 20.65 1.67
CA PRO A 110 -20.14 20.16 2.94
C PRO A 110 -20.65 18.72 2.83
N GLU A 111 -20.91 18.25 1.60
CA GLU A 111 -21.34 16.91 1.32
C GLU A 111 -20.18 15.92 1.17
N ALA A 112 -18.93 16.37 1.06
CA ALA A 112 -17.79 15.48 0.90
C ALA A 112 -17.59 14.56 2.11
N VAL A 113 -17.19 13.32 1.82
CA VAL A 113 -17.11 12.25 2.82
C VAL A 113 -15.70 11.71 3.02
N VAL A 114 -15.50 11.11 4.19
CA VAL A 114 -14.35 10.25 4.51
C VAL A 114 -14.86 8.83 4.77
N SER A 115 -14.14 7.83 4.24
CA SER A 115 -14.50 6.41 4.41
C SER A 115 -13.30 5.56 4.84
N PRO A 116 -13.38 4.85 5.98
CA PRO A 116 -12.39 3.85 6.38
C PRO A 116 -12.23 2.74 5.34
N GLY A 117 -13.32 2.42 4.63
CA GLY A 117 -13.30 1.48 3.52
C GLY A 117 -12.39 1.93 2.37
N GLY A 118 -12.20 3.24 2.16
CA GLY A 118 -11.32 3.84 1.15
C GLY A 118 -9.87 4.04 1.59
N VAL A 119 -9.56 3.80 2.86
CA VAL A 119 -8.18 3.75 3.38
C VAL A 119 -7.72 2.30 3.49
N GLY A 120 -8.59 1.42 3.99
CA GLY A 120 -8.27 0.04 4.33
C GLY A 120 -8.05 -0.17 5.82
N PHE A 121 -8.09 -1.44 6.24
CA PHE A 121 -7.96 -1.81 7.66
C PHE A 121 -6.53 -1.66 8.16
N ASP A 122 -5.54 -2.05 7.38
CA ASP A 122 -4.13 -1.84 7.73
C ASP A 122 -3.70 -0.44 7.30
N ILE A 123 -4.08 0.55 8.13
CA ILE A 123 -3.79 1.97 7.92
C ILE A 123 -2.27 2.16 7.85
N ASN A 124 -1.81 2.91 6.86
CA ASN A 124 -0.40 3.10 6.52
C ASN A 124 0.36 1.76 6.42
N CYS A 125 -0.28 0.70 5.94
CA CYS A 125 0.47 -0.35 5.27
C CYS A 125 1.28 0.30 4.15
N GLY A 126 2.56 -0.04 4.07
CA GLY A 126 3.50 0.68 3.24
C GLY A 126 4.81 -0.07 3.11
N VAL A 127 5.68 0.47 2.27
CA VAL A 127 6.96 -0.14 1.92
C VAL A 127 8.08 0.84 2.23
N ARG A 128 9.20 0.32 2.75
CA ARG A 128 10.45 1.04 2.94
C ARG A 128 11.57 0.29 2.25
N LEU A 129 12.44 1.01 1.55
CA LEU A 129 13.62 0.46 0.89
C LEU A 129 14.89 1.00 1.55
N ILE A 130 15.82 0.11 1.87
CA ILE A 130 17.13 0.41 2.45
C ILE A 130 18.17 -0.05 1.42
N ARG A 131 19.08 0.84 1.02
CA ARG A 131 20.19 0.49 0.12
C ARG A 131 21.38 -0.02 0.93
N THR A 132 22.36 -0.61 0.25
CA THR A 132 23.67 -0.93 0.84
C THR A 132 24.75 -0.72 -0.22
N LYS A 133 26.02 -0.66 0.18
CA LYS A 133 27.15 -0.74 -0.76
C LYS A 133 27.48 -2.17 -1.20
N LEU A 134 26.81 -3.18 -0.64
CA LEU A 134 27.08 -4.57 -0.90
C LEU A 134 26.55 -4.98 -2.28
N THR A 135 27.23 -5.93 -2.88
CA THR A 135 26.84 -6.58 -4.13
C THR A 135 26.35 -7.99 -3.86
N GLU A 136 25.71 -8.61 -4.84
CA GLU A 136 25.26 -10.00 -4.76
C GLU A 136 26.42 -10.96 -4.43
N ALA A 137 27.62 -10.67 -4.94
CA ALA A 137 28.81 -11.46 -4.65
C ALA A 137 29.17 -11.43 -3.15
N ASP A 138 28.97 -10.30 -2.47
CA ASP A 138 29.28 -10.14 -1.04
C ASP A 138 28.31 -10.90 -0.12
N VAL A 139 27.12 -11.27 -0.63
CA VAL A 139 26.07 -11.96 0.13
C VAL A 139 25.85 -13.41 -0.32
N ALA A 140 26.50 -13.85 -1.40
CA ALA A 140 26.20 -15.13 -2.05
C ALA A 140 26.37 -16.34 -1.12
N ASP A 141 27.45 -16.37 -0.33
CA ASP A 141 27.78 -17.41 0.64
C ASP A 141 27.10 -17.21 2.01
N LYS A 142 26.61 -15.99 2.29
CA LYS A 142 25.98 -15.58 3.56
C LYS A 142 24.47 -15.53 3.51
N LYS A 143 23.85 -15.77 2.36
CA LYS A 143 22.41 -15.60 2.13
C LYS A 143 21.51 -16.30 3.16
N GLU A 144 21.80 -17.57 3.47
CA GLU A 144 21.04 -18.33 4.48
C GLU A 144 21.24 -17.78 5.90
N GLU A 145 22.46 -17.34 6.21
CA GLU A 145 22.81 -16.75 7.51
C GLU A 145 22.13 -15.39 7.69
N LEU A 146 22.10 -14.56 6.64
CA LEU A 146 21.41 -13.27 6.62
C LEU A 146 19.90 -13.44 6.75
N ALA A 147 19.30 -14.38 6.01
CA ALA A 147 17.88 -14.70 6.14
C ALA A 147 17.53 -15.13 7.57
N GLN A 148 18.37 -15.97 8.18
CA GLN A 148 18.18 -16.37 9.57
C GLN A 148 18.38 -15.21 10.55
N ALA A 149 19.43 -14.40 10.36
CA ALA A 149 19.73 -13.28 11.24
C ALA A 149 18.59 -12.26 11.23
N LEU A 150 18.06 -11.91 10.08
CA LEU A 150 16.90 -11.02 10.00
C LEU A 150 15.65 -11.66 10.64
N PHE A 151 15.42 -12.98 10.47
CA PHE A 151 14.30 -13.68 11.12
C PHE A 151 14.43 -13.70 12.65
N ASP A 152 15.66 -13.81 13.16
CA ASP A 152 15.93 -13.78 14.61
C ASP A 152 15.75 -12.38 15.20
N HIS A 153 16.09 -11.32 14.44
CA HIS A 153 16.00 -9.94 14.92
C HIS A 153 14.61 -9.32 14.72
N ILE A 154 13.87 -9.71 13.68
CA ILE A 154 12.55 -9.14 13.37
C ILE A 154 11.48 -10.14 13.82
N PRO A 155 10.69 -9.83 14.87
CA PRO A 155 9.58 -10.70 15.24
C PRO A 155 8.54 -10.77 14.11
N VAL A 156 8.24 -11.99 13.68
CA VAL A 156 7.28 -12.28 12.61
C VAL A 156 6.09 -13.08 13.11
N GLY A 157 4.94 -12.96 12.44
CA GLY A 157 3.76 -13.77 12.71
C GLY A 157 2.65 -13.06 13.49
N VAL A 158 1.47 -13.68 13.48
CA VAL A 158 0.28 -13.16 14.17
C VAL A 158 0.44 -13.37 15.69
N GLY A 159 0.43 -12.26 16.43
CA GLY A 159 0.51 -12.28 17.90
C GLY A 159 1.93 -12.17 18.46
N SER A 160 2.95 -12.11 17.60
CA SER A 160 4.34 -11.88 18.00
C SER A 160 4.52 -10.53 18.67
N GLN A 161 5.46 -10.47 19.61
CA GLN A 161 5.74 -9.29 20.41
C GLN A 161 7.01 -8.58 19.94
N GLY A 162 6.98 -7.26 19.98
CA GLY A 162 8.11 -6.38 19.71
C GLY A 162 9.27 -6.60 20.66
N ILE A 163 10.49 -6.49 20.15
CA ILE A 163 11.71 -6.49 20.98
C ILE A 163 11.98 -5.09 21.55
N ILE A 164 11.44 -4.03 20.91
CA ILE A 164 11.51 -2.67 21.42
C ILE A 164 10.52 -2.53 22.57
N ALA A 165 11.05 -2.38 23.79
CA ALA A 165 10.27 -2.19 24.99
C ALA A 165 9.40 -0.94 24.85
N THR A 166 8.09 -1.14 24.70
CA THR A 166 7.11 -0.07 24.53
C THR A 166 6.10 -0.19 25.66
N ASN A 167 6.02 0.82 26.53
CA ASN A 167 4.97 0.91 27.54
C ASN A 167 3.80 1.81 27.04
N THR A 168 2.73 1.92 27.83
CA THR A 168 1.54 2.71 27.45
C THR A 168 1.84 4.19 27.19
N LYS A 169 2.75 4.80 27.95
CA LYS A 169 3.15 6.21 27.77
C LYS A 169 3.97 6.38 26.50
N ASP A 170 4.85 5.43 26.20
CA ASP A 170 5.61 5.41 24.95
C ASP A 170 4.66 5.32 23.76
N LEU A 171 3.64 4.46 23.85
CA LEU A 171 2.66 4.30 22.78
C LEU A 171 1.93 5.62 22.48
N ASP A 172 1.42 6.35 23.46
CA ASP A 172 0.77 7.64 23.20
C ASP A 172 1.74 8.64 22.56
N THR A 173 3.00 8.64 23.00
CA THR A 173 4.04 9.47 22.40
C THR A 173 4.34 9.07 20.95
N ILE A 174 4.39 7.77 20.64
CA ILE A 174 4.54 7.23 19.29
C ILE A 174 3.39 7.69 18.39
N LEU A 175 2.15 7.59 18.89
CA LEU A 175 0.95 7.96 18.13
C LEU A 175 0.95 9.46 17.79
N GLU A 176 1.54 10.31 18.62
CA GLU A 176 1.62 11.76 18.41
C GLU A 176 2.85 12.20 17.60
N MET A 177 4.02 11.61 17.90
CA MET A 177 5.32 12.04 17.37
C MET A 177 5.75 11.29 16.11
N GLY A 178 5.18 10.12 15.79
CA GLY A 178 5.64 9.33 14.66
C GLY A 178 7.15 9.06 14.73
N MET A 179 7.86 9.17 13.61
CA MET A 179 9.32 8.93 13.57
C MET A 179 10.16 9.88 14.43
N ASP A 180 9.65 11.04 14.84
CA ASP A 180 10.36 11.90 15.80
C ASP A 180 10.62 11.16 17.12
N TYR A 181 9.73 10.24 17.52
CA TYR A 181 9.97 9.32 18.64
C TYR A 181 11.16 8.39 18.34
N SER A 182 11.18 7.73 17.18
CA SER A 182 12.26 6.80 16.81
C SER A 182 13.63 7.48 16.79
N VAL A 183 13.71 8.72 16.29
CA VAL A 183 14.96 9.49 16.29
C VAL A 183 15.38 9.83 17.72
N ARG A 184 14.44 10.28 18.57
CA ARG A 184 14.73 10.62 19.97
C ARG A 184 15.24 9.42 20.78
N GLU A 185 14.66 8.24 20.58
CA GLU A 185 15.04 7.02 21.31
C GLU A 185 16.23 6.27 20.66
N GLY A 186 16.76 6.75 19.53
CA GLY A 186 17.92 6.14 18.85
C GLY A 186 17.61 4.93 17.97
N TYR A 187 16.34 4.71 17.62
CA TYR A 187 15.89 3.66 16.70
C TYR A 187 15.82 4.09 15.23
N SER A 188 16.21 5.33 14.92
CA SER A 188 16.32 5.82 13.54
C SER A 188 17.45 6.84 13.45
N TRP A 189 18.10 6.92 12.30
CA TRP A 189 18.99 8.04 11.99
C TRP A 189 18.15 9.26 11.65
N ALA A 190 18.71 10.47 11.83
CA ALA A 190 17.98 11.70 11.63
C ALA A 190 17.52 11.85 10.18
N GLU A 191 18.36 11.47 9.22
CA GLU A 191 18.09 11.54 7.77
C GLU A 191 17.07 10.50 7.27
N ASP A 192 16.76 9.45 8.05
CA ASP A 192 15.76 8.45 7.66
C ASP A 192 14.37 9.09 7.52
N LYS A 193 14.10 10.14 8.30
CA LYS A 193 12.83 10.86 8.25
C LYS A 193 12.72 11.72 6.99
N ASP A 194 13.85 12.23 6.49
CA ASP A 194 13.86 13.09 5.30
C ASP A 194 13.49 12.28 4.05
N HIS A 195 13.75 10.97 4.08
CA HIS A 195 13.35 10.00 3.06
C HIS A 195 12.07 9.22 3.45
N CYS A 196 11.21 9.81 4.28
CA CYS A 196 9.94 9.22 4.64
C CYS A 196 8.79 10.12 4.22
N GLU A 197 7.75 9.54 3.64
CA GLU A 197 6.52 10.25 3.37
C GLU A 197 5.96 10.92 4.65
N GLU A 198 5.55 12.20 4.56
CA GLU A 198 5.17 13.06 5.70
C GLU A 198 6.28 13.25 6.75
N HIS A 199 7.55 13.07 6.40
CA HIS A 199 8.65 13.00 7.35
C HIS A 199 8.40 11.96 8.47
N GLY A 200 7.60 10.92 8.18
CA GLY A 200 7.21 9.89 9.13
C GLY A 200 6.26 10.34 10.24
N ARG A 201 5.54 11.47 10.07
CA ARG A 201 4.60 11.99 11.05
C ARG A 201 3.45 12.80 10.45
N MET A 202 2.22 12.37 10.71
CA MET A 202 1.02 13.20 10.52
C MET A 202 0.74 14.03 11.76
N LEU A 203 0.74 15.36 11.60
CA LEU A 203 0.54 16.34 12.68
C LEU A 203 -0.90 16.37 13.23
N SER A 204 -1.89 15.89 12.46
CA SER A 204 -3.28 15.83 12.87
C SER A 204 -3.60 14.67 13.82
N ALA A 205 -2.60 13.92 14.24
CA ALA A 205 -2.76 12.78 15.13
C ALA A 205 -3.22 13.22 16.52
N ASP A 206 -4.27 12.57 17.03
CA ASP A 206 -4.79 12.78 18.39
C ASP A 206 -4.96 11.41 19.08
N PRO A 207 -4.05 11.04 20.01
CA PRO A 207 -4.11 9.76 20.73
C PRO A 207 -5.39 9.58 21.56
N SER A 208 -6.14 10.64 21.86
CA SER A 208 -7.44 10.53 22.55
C SER A 208 -8.54 9.94 21.67
N LYS A 209 -8.37 9.95 20.34
CA LYS A 209 -9.29 9.38 19.35
C LYS A 209 -9.04 7.92 19.05
N VAL A 210 -7.96 7.36 19.61
CA VAL A 210 -7.62 5.93 19.48
C VAL A 210 -8.18 5.19 20.69
N SER A 211 -9.03 4.19 20.43
CA SER A 211 -9.66 3.41 21.50
C SER A 211 -8.65 2.64 22.35
N GLN A 212 -8.99 2.40 23.62
CA GLN A 212 -8.17 1.55 24.50
C GLN A 212 -7.99 0.14 23.94
N ARG A 213 -8.97 -0.37 23.19
CA ARG A 213 -8.88 -1.66 22.50
C ARG A 213 -7.82 -1.62 21.39
N ALA A 214 -7.77 -0.55 20.60
CA ALA A 214 -6.76 -0.37 19.56
C ALA A 214 -5.35 -0.27 20.17
N LYS A 215 -5.20 0.54 21.22
CA LYS A 215 -3.93 0.66 21.96
C LYS A 215 -3.47 -0.68 22.54
N LYS A 216 -4.37 -1.41 23.21
CA LYS A 216 -4.08 -2.76 23.77
C LYS A 216 -3.64 -3.77 22.70
N ARG A 217 -4.21 -3.69 21.48
CA ARG A 217 -3.81 -4.55 20.36
C ARG A 217 -2.46 -4.15 19.76
N GLY A 218 -2.19 -2.85 19.64
CA GLY A 218 -0.98 -2.31 19.05
C GLY A 218 0.26 -2.39 19.92
N LEU A 219 0.09 -2.15 21.23
CA LEU A 219 1.20 -2.06 22.21
C LEU A 219 2.20 -3.22 22.10
N PRO A 220 1.79 -4.51 22.13
CA PRO A 220 2.75 -5.60 22.05
C PRO A 220 3.37 -5.76 20.65
N GLN A 221 2.82 -5.15 19.59
CA GLN A 221 3.16 -5.43 18.20
C GLN A 221 4.14 -4.43 17.57
N MET A 222 4.68 -3.49 18.37
CA MET A 222 5.65 -2.51 17.87
C MET A 222 6.94 -3.19 17.39
N GLY A 223 7.49 -2.77 16.25
CA GLY A 223 8.70 -3.36 15.68
C GLY A 223 8.50 -4.80 15.19
N THR A 224 7.28 -5.18 14.80
CA THR A 224 6.98 -6.53 14.27
C THR A 224 6.53 -6.47 12.83
N LEU A 225 6.86 -7.51 12.06
CA LEU A 225 6.50 -7.58 10.66
C LEU A 225 5.00 -7.82 10.49
N GLY A 226 4.48 -8.81 11.20
CA GLY A 226 3.12 -9.30 11.05
C GLY A 226 2.95 -10.50 10.16
N GLY A 227 1.77 -10.64 9.56
CA GLY A 227 1.42 -11.74 8.67
C GLY A 227 0.63 -11.24 7.46
N GLY A 228 0.11 -12.16 6.64
CA GLY A 228 -0.47 -11.81 5.35
C GLY A 228 0.62 -11.51 4.32
N ASN A 229 0.47 -10.41 3.58
CA ASN A 229 1.42 -9.99 2.54
C ASN A 229 2.62 -9.19 3.08
N HIS A 230 2.81 -9.11 4.39
CA HIS A 230 3.94 -8.42 4.99
C HIS A 230 5.22 -9.28 4.91
N TYR A 231 6.32 -8.65 4.53
CA TYR A 231 7.62 -9.31 4.36
C TYR A 231 8.80 -8.38 4.69
N ALA A 232 9.94 -9.00 4.99
CA ALA A 232 11.25 -8.36 4.87
C ALA A 232 12.05 -9.15 3.83
N GLU A 233 12.52 -8.46 2.78
CA GLU A 233 13.21 -9.10 1.65
C GLU A 233 14.60 -8.51 1.46
N ILE A 234 15.59 -9.38 1.32
CA ILE A 234 16.89 -9.02 0.74
C ILE A 234 16.75 -9.22 -0.76
N GLN A 235 16.98 -8.15 -1.51
CA GLN A 235 16.81 -8.09 -2.94
C GLN A 235 18.10 -7.62 -3.61
N VAL A 236 18.25 -7.94 -4.88
CA VAL A 236 19.35 -7.51 -5.74
C VAL A 236 18.79 -6.67 -6.87
N ILE A 237 19.43 -5.53 -7.16
CA ILE A 237 19.12 -4.73 -8.34
C ILE A 237 19.45 -5.56 -9.58
N ASP A 238 18.41 -5.94 -10.31
CA ASP A 238 18.51 -6.78 -11.51
C ASP A 238 18.58 -5.94 -12.79
N LYS A 239 17.96 -4.77 -12.78
CA LYS A 239 17.96 -3.87 -13.93
C LYS A 239 17.77 -2.41 -13.54
N VAL A 240 18.57 -1.54 -14.14
CA VAL A 240 18.41 -0.08 -14.08
C VAL A 240 17.77 0.42 -15.38
N PHE A 241 16.69 1.19 -15.29
CA PHE A 241 15.98 1.80 -16.42
C PHE A 241 16.20 3.31 -16.52
N ASP A 242 16.35 3.99 -15.38
CA ASP A 242 16.62 5.43 -15.30
C ASP A 242 17.86 5.65 -14.43
N GLU A 243 19.01 5.77 -15.07
CA GLU A 243 20.31 5.94 -14.39
C GLU A 243 20.39 7.22 -13.56
N VAL A 244 19.72 8.30 -14.00
CA VAL A 244 19.78 9.59 -13.30
C VAL A 244 19.01 9.50 -11.99
N ALA A 245 17.78 8.96 -12.05
CA ALA A 245 16.97 8.76 -10.86
C ALA A 245 17.61 7.72 -9.92
N ALA A 246 18.10 6.60 -10.46
CA ALA A 246 18.76 5.57 -9.68
C ALA A 246 20.01 6.10 -8.95
N ARG A 247 20.85 6.91 -9.62
CA ARG A 247 22.06 7.47 -9.01
C ARG A 247 21.74 8.46 -7.90
N LYS A 248 20.69 9.26 -8.07
CA LYS A 248 20.21 10.18 -7.03
C LYS A 248 19.74 9.43 -5.78
N MET A 249 19.16 8.25 -5.96
CA MET A 249 18.72 7.37 -4.87
C MET A 249 19.83 6.44 -4.35
N GLY A 250 21.04 6.48 -4.91
CA GLY A 250 22.15 5.59 -4.54
C GLY A 250 21.90 4.10 -4.87
N ILE A 251 21.10 3.83 -5.90
CA ILE A 251 20.68 2.50 -6.34
C ILE A 251 20.92 2.27 -7.85
N ASP A 252 22.02 2.78 -8.40
CA ASP A 252 22.36 2.74 -9.83
C ASP A 252 23.24 1.57 -10.26
N GLN A 253 23.58 0.65 -9.37
CA GLN A 253 24.44 -0.49 -9.69
C GLN A 253 23.64 -1.80 -9.79
N GLU A 254 23.64 -2.42 -10.97
CA GLU A 254 23.19 -3.80 -11.12
C GLU A 254 24.03 -4.75 -10.26
N GLY A 255 23.38 -5.65 -9.54
CA GLY A 255 23.98 -6.50 -8.53
C GLY A 255 23.99 -5.90 -7.12
N GLN A 256 23.63 -4.63 -6.91
CA GLN A 256 23.60 -4.03 -5.58
C GLN A 256 22.50 -4.65 -4.70
N VAL A 257 22.82 -4.87 -3.43
CA VAL A 257 21.91 -5.44 -2.44
C VAL A 257 21.09 -4.34 -1.77
N CYS A 258 19.78 -4.53 -1.74
CA CYS A 258 18.82 -3.68 -1.04
C CYS A 258 17.95 -4.53 -0.11
N ILE A 259 17.32 -3.88 0.87
CA ILE A 259 16.38 -4.50 1.80
C ILE A 259 15.05 -3.79 1.69
N MET A 260 13.99 -4.54 1.36
CA MET A 260 12.63 -4.03 1.29
C MET A 260 11.81 -4.52 2.48
N LEU A 261 11.23 -3.58 3.23
CA LEU A 261 10.35 -3.84 4.36
C LEU A 261 8.92 -3.48 3.98
N HIS A 262 8.00 -4.44 4.05
CA HIS A 262 6.57 -4.22 3.86
C HIS A 262 5.81 -4.55 5.14
N SER A 263 5.30 -3.51 5.81
CA SER A 263 4.42 -3.64 6.97
C SER A 263 3.59 -2.37 7.20
N GLY A 264 2.70 -2.41 8.18
CA GLY A 264 1.74 -1.35 8.47
C GLY A 264 1.52 -1.11 9.96
N SER A 265 0.31 -0.68 10.30
CA SER A 265 -0.10 -0.29 11.66
C SER A 265 -0.54 -1.47 12.53
N ARG A 266 -0.38 -2.69 12.01
CA ARG A 266 -0.64 -3.94 12.74
C ARG A 266 -2.08 -3.98 13.26
N GLY A 267 -2.29 -4.57 14.44
CA GLY A 267 -3.61 -4.65 15.06
C GLY A 267 -4.20 -3.30 15.46
N LEU A 268 -3.39 -2.24 15.58
CA LEU A 268 -3.84 -0.92 15.99
C LEU A 268 -4.69 -0.26 14.91
N GLY A 269 -4.17 -0.09 13.69
CA GLY A 269 -4.94 0.53 12.61
C GLY A 269 -6.15 -0.30 12.19
N HIS A 270 -6.03 -1.64 12.23
CA HIS A 270 -7.20 -2.50 11.99
C HIS A 270 -8.32 -2.18 12.98
N GLN A 271 -7.99 -2.00 14.26
CA GLN A 271 -9.00 -1.68 15.26
C GLN A 271 -9.54 -0.26 15.08
N VAL A 272 -8.69 0.73 14.75
CA VAL A 272 -9.12 2.10 14.43
C VAL A 272 -10.14 2.11 13.27
N ALA A 273 -9.86 1.38 12.19
CA ALA A 273 -10.80 1.25 11.07
C ALA A 273 -12.10 0.53 11.48
N THR A 274 -12.01 -0.53 12.29
CA THR A 274 -13.19 -1.27 12.79
C THR A 274 -14.09 -0.40 13.67
N ASP A 275 -13.49 0.37 14.56
CA ASP A 275 -14.19 1.27 15.47
C ASP A 275 -14.90 2.38 14.66
N ALA A 276 -14.22 2.95 13.67
CA ALA A 276 -14.77 3.96 12.78
C ALA A 276 -15.93 3.44 11.91
N LEU A 277 -15.85 2.22 11.36
CA LEU A 277 -16.97 1.64 10.62
C LEU A 277 -18.25 1.55 11.47
N THR A 278 -18.09 1.22 12.75
CA THR A 278 -19.23 1.10 13.69
C THR A 278 -19.86 2.46 13.99
N THR A 279 -19.06 3.51 14.15
CA THR A 279 -19.56 4.87 14.40
C THR A 279 -20.17 5.48 13.14
N MET A 280 -19.56 5.25 11.98
CA MET A 280 -20.02 5.79 10.71
C MET A 280 -21.32 5.15 10.21
N ASP A 281 -21.53 3.84 10.39
CA ASP A 281 -22.82 3.18 10.04
C ASP A 281 -24.02 3.84 10.76
N LYS A 282 -23.82 4.26 12.02
CA LYS A 282 -24.82 5.01 12.80
C LYS A 282 -24.98 6.45 12.28
N ALA A 283 -23.87 7.13 12.01
CA ALA A 283 -23.88 8.52 11.53
C ALA A 283 -24.51 8.64 10.14
N MET A 284 -24.28 7.68 9.23
CA MET A 284 -24.95 7.66 7.92
C MET A 284 -26.47 7.60 8.04
N SER A 285 -26.96 6.76 8.95
CA SER A 285 -28.40 6.62 9.20
C SER A 285 -28.99 7.92 9.75
N ARG A 286 -28.25 8.61 10.64
CA ARG A 286 -28.64 9.92 11.19
C ARG A 286 -28.64 11.02 10.12
N ASP A 287 -27.60 11.05 9.27
CA ASP A 287 -27.34 12.15 8.33
C ASP A 287 -27.94 11.90 6.94
N GLY A 288 -28.66 10.79 6.75
CA GLY A 288 -29.31 10.44 5.48
C GLY A 288 -28.33 10.14 4.34
N ILE A 289 -27.11 9.69 4.65
CA ILE A 289 -26.09 9.36 3.64
C ILE A 289 -26.43 8.01 3.00
N ILE A 290 -26.83 8.04 1.73
CA ILE A 290 -27.18 6.84 0.95
C ILE A 290 -25.98 6.45 0.09
N VAL A 291 -25.56 5.19 0.21
CA VAL A 291 -24.52 4.57 -0.60
C VAL A 291 -25.05 3.28 -1.23
N ASN A 292 -24.43 2.86 -2.34
CA ASN A 292 -24.85 1.66 -3.06
C ASN A 292 -24.44 0.35 -2.37
N ASP A 293 -23.47 0.40 -1.45
CA ASP A 293 -22.96 -0.76 -0.71
C ASP A 293 -22.70 -0.36 0.75
N ARG A 294 -23.20 -1.13 1.71
CA ARG A 294 -22.99 -0.88 3.14
C ARG A 294 -21.51 -0.88 3.53
N GLN A 295 -20.66 -1.58 2.79
CA GLN A 295 -19.21 -1.55 3.02
C GLN A 295 -18.55 -0.21 2.67
N LEU A 296 -19.27 0.71 2.00
CA LEU A 296 -18.87 2.11 1.78
C LEU A 296 -19.26 3.03 2.94
N ALA A 297 -19.27 2.49 4.17
CA ALA A 297 -19.59 3.27 5.34
C ALA A 297 -18.69 4.51 5.43
N CYS A 298 -19.30 5.69 5.62
CA CYS A 298 -18.62 6.98 5.54
C CYS A 298 -19.37 8.05 6.34
N THR A 299 -18.71 9.16 6.64
CA THR A 299 -19.34 10.37 7.21
C THR A 299 -18.84 11.60 6.49
N ARG A 300 -19.54 12.73 6.64
CA ARG A 300 -19.02 14.01 6.14
C ARG A 300 -17.65 14.27 6.73
N ILE A 301 -16.73 14.81 5.94
CA ILE A 301 -15.35 15.07 6.38
C ILE A 301 -15.33 15.95 7.63
N ASN A 302 -16.15 17.01 7.63
CA ASN A 302 -16.20 18.00 8.70
C ASN A 302 -17.12 17.60 9.86
N SER A 303 -17.73 16.40 9.85
CA SER A 303 -18.49 15.91 11.00
C SER A 303 -17.56 15.53 12.14
N LYS A 304 -18.10 15.44 13.36
CA LYS A 304 -17.35 14.97 14.53
C LYS A 304 -16.74 13.58 14.27
N GLU A 305 -17.52 12.65 13.73
CA GLU A 305 -17.08 11.30 13.44
C GLU A 305 -15.99 11.27 12.35
N GLY A 306 -16.12 12.14 11.33
CA GLY A 306 -15.12 12.27 10.27
C GLY A 306 -13.78 12.78 10.78
N GLN A 307 -13.79 13.85 11.58
CA GLN A 307 -12.58 14.42 12.18
C GLN A 307 -11.95 13.49 13.22
N ASP A 308 -12.76 12.84 14.08
CA ASP A 308 -12.27 11.87 15.04
C ASP A 308 -11.60 10.67 14.33
N TYR A 309 -12.17 10.19 13.21
CA TYR A 309 -11.55 9.13 12.41
C TYR A 309 -10.23 9.60 11.76
N LEU A 310 -10.19 10.78 11.15
CA LEU A 310 -8.98 11.29 10.50
C LEU A 310 -7.83 11.46 11.50
N ALA A 311 -8.11 11.93 12.71
CA ALA A 311 -7.11 12.04 13.77
C ALA A 311 -6.65 10.67 14.28
N GLY A 312 -7.57 9.71 14.45
CA GLY A 312 -7.23 8.32 14.81
C GLY A 312 -6.45 7.59 13.71
N MET A 313 -6.76 7.84 12.44
CA MET A 313 -6.03 7.34 11.28
C MET A 313 -4.62 7.91 11.24
N ALA A 314 -4.45 9.22 11.51
CA ALA A 314 -3.12 9.85 11.62
C ALA A 314 -2.28 9.22 12.74
N CYS A 315 -2.87 8.89 13.89
CA CYS A 315 -2.20 8.12 14.94
C CYS A 315 -1.75 6.73 14.46
N ALA A 316 -2.63 6.01 13.76
CA ALA A 316 -2.30 4.70 13.21
C ALA A 316 -1.18 4.80 12.14
N ALA A 317 -1.18 5.86 11.34
CA ALA A 317 -0.12 6.15 10.40
C ALA A 317 1.23 6.39 11.10
N ASN A 318 1.25 7.21 12.15
CA ASN A 318 2.42 7.45 12.99
C ASN A 318 2.96 6.14 13.60
N PHE A 319 2.09 5.28 14.11
CA PHE A 319 2.47 3.95 14.59
C PHE A 319 3.15 3.11 13.51
N ALA A 320 2.61 3.09 12.29
CA ALA A 320 3.16 2.29 11.20
C ALA A 320 4.55 2.76 10.74
N TRP A 321 4.78 4.08 10.68
CA TRP A 321 6.11 4.62 10.38
C TRP A 321 7.12 4.27 11.47
N VAL A 322 6.74 4.38 12.75
CA VAL A 322 7.59 3.92 13.87
C VAL A 322 7.84 2.42 13.80
N ASN A 323 6.85 1.62 13.38
CA ASN A 323 7.04 0.18 13.19
C ASN A 323 8.08 -0.12 12.10
N ARG A 324 8.03 0.58 10.96
CA ARG A 324 9.00 0.41 9.87
C ARG A 324 10.39 0.95 10.21
N SER A 325 10.51 2.08 10.90
CA SER A 325 11.81 2.59 11.38
C SER A 325 12.42 1.66 12.43
N SER A 326 11.62 1.13 13.35
CA SER A 326 12.04 0.12 14.32
C SER A 326 12.60 -1.13 13.63
N MET A 327 11.92 -1.63 12.58
CA MET A 327 12.45 -2.75 11.80
C MET A 327 13.68 -2.37 10.99
N THR A 328 13.82 -1.12 10.53
CA THR A 328 15.05 -0.63 9.88
C THR A 328 16.24 -0.73 10.82
N PHE A 329 16.06 -0.35 12.09
CA PHE A 329 17.08 -0.54 13.13
C PHE A 329 17.46 -2.03 13.32
N LEU A 330 16.47 -2.92 13.38
CA LEU A 330 16.70 -4.37 13.51
C LEU A 330 17.41 -4.97 12.28
N VAL A 331 17.08 -4.50 11.08
CA VAL A 331 17.78 -4.87 9.83
C VAL A 331 19.26 -4.46 9.92
N ARG A 332 19.53 -3.22 10.32
CA ARG A 332 20.90 -2.72 10.50
C ARG A 332 21.68 -3.58 11.50
N GLN A 333 21.08 -3.95 12.64
CA GLN A 333 21.70 -4.85 13.62
C GLN A 333 21.99 -6.24 13.06
N ALA A 334 21.08 -6.83 12.29
CA ALA A 334 21.30 -8.12 11.66
C ALA A 334 22.49 -8.08 10.69
N PHE A 335 22.58 -7.05 9.85
CA PHE A 335 23.71 -6.88 8.92
C PHE A 335 25.04 -6.62 9.67
N GLN A 336 25.03 -5.77 10.70
CA GLN A 336 26.21 -5.56 11.56
C GLN A 336 26.71 -6.87 12.18
N LYS A 337 25.78 -7.74 12.65
CA LYS A 337 26.13 -9.04 13.21
C LYS A 337 26.83 -9.95 12.19
N ILE A 338 26.37 -9.98 10.93
CA ILE A 338 26.92 -10.87 9.90
C ILE A 338 28.23 -10.33 9.30
N PHE A 339 28.29 -9.03 9.01
CA PHE A 339 29.43 -8.42 8.32
C PHE A 339 30.52 -7.88 9.26
N LYS A 340 30.23 -7.76 10.56
CA LYS A 340 31.14 -7.18 11.57
C LYS A 340 31.59 -5.75 11.21
N GLN A 341 30.74 -5.02 10.50
CA GLN A 341 30.90 -3.62 10.10
C GLN A 341 29.74 -2.82 10.66
N GLN A 342 29.91 -1.51 10.85
CA GLN A 342 28.78 -0.66 11.23
C GLN A 342 27.80 -0.53 10.06
N ALA A 343 26.53 -0.26 10.36
CA ALA A 343 25.51 -0.08 9.32
C ALA A 343 25.81 1.12 8.41
N ASP A 344 26.45 2.16 8.94
CA ASP A 344 26.94 3.32 8.18
C ASP A 344 28.09 2.92 7.24
N ASP A 345 29.04 2.10 7.70
CA ASP A 345 30.09 1.55 6.84
C ASP A 345 29.49 0.73 5.69
N LEU A 346 28.38 0.04 5.92
CA LEU A 346 27.64 -0.74 4.91
C LEU A 346 26.72 0.11 4.03
N ASP A 347 26.68 1.43 4.24
CA ASP A 347 25.90 2.41 3.48
C ASP A 347 24.38 2.11 3.55
N MET A 348 23.90 1.70 4.73
CA MET A 348 22.52 1.24 4.99
C MET A 348 21.51 2.39 5.17
N HIS A 349 21.46 3.32 4.22
CA HIS A 349 20.52 4.45 4.25
C HIS A 349 19.15 4.08 3.68
N VAL A 350 18.11 4.74 4.17
CA VAL A 350 16.75 4.63 3.62
C VAL A 350 16.71 5.36 2.27
N VAL A 351 16.32 4.65 1.21
CA VAL A 351 16.04 5.24 -0.09
C VAL A 351 14.75 6.03 -0.02
N TYR A 352 13.67 5.36 0.42
CA TYR A 352 12.38 6.00 0.68
C TYR A 352 11.47 5.11 1.55
N ASP A 353 10.44 5.71 2.13
CA ASP A 353 9.31 5.04 2.81
C ASP A 353 8.00 5.65 2.35
N VAL A 354 7.09 4.81 1.85
CA VAL A 354 5.82 5.24 1.27
C VAL A 354 4.65 4.38 1.71
N SER A 355 3.51 5.04 1.95
CA SER A 355 2.24 4.42 2.31
C SER A 355 1.43 4.02 1.08
N HIS A 356 0.60 2.98 1.20
CA HIS A 356 -0.37 2.62 0.17
C HIS A 356 -1.81 2.42 0.67
N ASN A 357 -2.05 2.62 1.97
CA ASN A 357 -3.37 2.61 2.61
C ASN A 357 -3.51 3.87 3.48
N ILE A 358 -3.95 4.98 2.91
CA ILE A 358 -3.96 6.27 3.62
C ILE A 358 -5.03 7.20 3.02
N ALA A 359 -5.57 8.14 3.81
CA ALA A 359 -6.23 9.32 3.28
C ALA A 359 -5.41 10.57 3.60
N LYS A 360 -5.27 11.49 2.63
CA LYS A 360 -4.44 12.69 2.78
C LYS A 360 -5.13 13.93 2.26
N VAL A 361 -4.94 15.04 2.97
CA VAL A 361 -5.34 16.35 2.49
C VAL A 361 -4.24 16.89 1.58
N GLU A 362 -4.56 17.07 0.31
CA GLU A 362 -3.61 17.46 -0.73
C GLU A 362 -4.19 18.56 -1.61
N GLU A 363 -3.32 19.36 -2.23
CA GLU A 363 -3.73 20.37 -3.20
C GLU A 363 -3.62 19.81 -4.62
N HIS A 364 -4.72 19.90 -5.37
CA HIS A 364 -4.81 19.40 -6.74
C HIS A 364 -5.61 20.38 -7.60
N LEU A 365 -5.39 20.36 -8.91
CA LEU A 365 -6.19 21.12 -9.86
C LEU A 365 -7.46 20.34 -10.23
N VAL A 366 -8.62 20.92 -9.94
CA VAL A 366 -9.93 20.43 -10.40
C VAL A 366 -10.48 21.38 -11.43
N ASN A 367 -10.55 20.93 -12.70
CA ASN A 367 -10.96 21.76 -13.84
C ASN A 367 -10.14 23.07 -13.95
N GLY A 368 -8.83 22.97 -13.70
CA GLY A 368 -7.90 24.11 -13.71
C GLY A 368 -7.92 24.97 -12.45
N VAL A 369 -8.78 24.67 -11.47
CA VAL A 369 -8.89 25.44 -10.21
C VAL A 369 -8.20 24.69 -9.08
N PRO A 370 -7.28 25.31 -8.32
CA PRO A 370 -6.70 24.71 -7.12
C PRO A 370 -7.78 24.37 -6.08
N LYS A 371 -7.77 23.13 -5.61
CA LYS A 371 -8.68 22.61 -4.58
C LYS A 371 -7.91 21.82 -3.54
N ARG A 372 -8.34 21.93 -2.29
CA ARG A 372 -7.90 21.04 -1.21
C ARG A 372 -8.80 19.81 -1.22
N LEU A 373 -8.20 18.65 -1.47
CA LEU A 373 -8.92 17.38 -1.59
C LEU A 373 -8.48 16.43 -0.49
N LEU A 374 -9.42 15.63 0.03
CA LEU A 374 -9.12 14.43 0.81
C LEU A 374 -8.98 13.25 -0.14
N VAL A 375 -7.75 12.90 -0.50
CA VAL A 375 -7.41 11.81 -1.40
C VAL A 375 -7.31 10.51 -0.61
N HIS A 376 -8.23 9.58 -0.88
CA HIS A 376 -8.23 8.22 -0.37
C HIS A 376 -7.41 7.34 -1.30
N ARG A 377 -6.47 6.59 -0.72
CA ARG A 377 -5.60 5.63 -1.39
C ARG A 377 -5.69 4.30 -0.67
N LYS A 378 -6.18 3.25 -1.34
CA LYS A 378 -6.24 1.89 -0.81
C LYS A 378 -5.59 0.92 -1.78
N GLY A 379 -4.47 0.34 -1.39
CA GLY A 379 -3.58 -0.37 -2.31
C GLY A 379 -3.14 0.52 -3.46
N SER A 380 -2.76 1.74 -3.18
CA SER A 380 -2.28 2.70 -4.18
C SER A 380 -1.33 3.69 -3.52
N THR A 381 -0.28 4.08 -4.22
CA THR A 381 0.83 4.82 -3.65
C THR A 381 0.84 6.25 -4.17
N ARG A 382 1.25 7.21 -3.33
CA ARG A 382 1.49 8.59 -3.77
C ARG A 382 2.72 8.63 -4.69
N ALA A 383 2.64 9.42 -5.74
CA ALA A 383 3.62 9.51 -6.83
C ALA A 383 3.75 10.97 -7.30
N PHE A 384 4.15 11.86 -6.39
CA PHE A 384 4.30 13.28 -6.72
C PHE A 384 5.36 13.55 -7.80
N PRO A 385 5.12 14.54 -8.67
CA PRO A 385 6.00 14.85 -9.78
C PRO A 385 7.31 15.47 -9.31
N PRO A 386 8.31 15.60 -10.20
CA PRO A 386 9.44 16.50 -9.98
C PRO A 386 8.98 17.89 -9.51
N HIS A 387 9.80 18.55 -8.71
CA HIS A 387 9.60 19.89 -8.17
C HIS A 387 8.45 20.06 -7.18
N HIS A 388 7.77 18.97 -6.79
CA HIS A 388 6.70 19.06 -5.80
C HIS A 388 7.27 19.40 -4.41
N PRO A 389 6.75 20.40 -3.68
CA PRO A 389 7.39 20.90 -2.45
C PRO A 389 7.43 19.87 -1.30
N LEU A 390 6.58 18.83 -1.36
CA LEU A 390 6.50 17.77 -0.34
C LEU A 390 7.41 16.56 -0.64
N ILE A 391 8.26 16.60 -1.66
CA ILE A 391 9.27 15.55 -1.89
C ILE A 391 10.63 15.97 -1.36
N PRO A 392 11.51 15.02 -0.97
CA PRO A 392 12.83 15.32 -0.44
C PRO A 392 13.65 16.20 -1.41
N VAL A 393 14.50 17.07 -0.85
CA VAL A 393 15.24 18.10 -1.62
C VAL A 393 16.11 17.48 -2.71
N ASP A 394 16.77 16.37 -2.42
CA ASP A 394 17.62 15.62 -3.34
C ASP A 394 16.84 14.87 -4.44
N TYR A 395 15.55 14.60 -4.23
CA TYR A 395 14.66 13.97 -5.20
C TYR A 395 13.81 14.96 -6.02
N GLN A 396 13.96 16.26 -5.78
CA GLN A 396 13.21 17.32 -6.48
C GLN A 396 13.30 17.19 -8.01
N MET A 397 14.43 16.79 -8.58
CA MET A 397 14.59 16.69 -10.03
C MET A 397 14.01 15.41 -10.66
N ILE A 398 13.79 14.37 -9.85
CA ILE A 398 13.47 13.02 -10.36
C ILE A 398 12.02 12.61 -10.06
N GLY A 399 11.35 13.34 -9.16
CA GLY A 399 10.02 13.02 -8.65
C GLY A 399 10.07 12.13 -7.42
N GLN A 400 8.92 11.91 -6.78
CA GLN A 400 8.83 11.08 -5.57
C GLN A 400 9.20 9.62 -5.90
N PRO A 401 10.12 8.97 -5.16
CA PRO A 401 10.31 7.53 -5.27
C PRO A 401 9.03 6.77 -4.88
N VAL A 402 8.70 5.76 -5.66
CA VAL A 402 7.54 4.89 -5.46
C VAL A 402 8.04 3.46 -5.37
N LEU A 403 7.74 2.80 -4.26
CA LEU A 403 8.19 1.44 -3.99
C LEU A 403 7.07 0.46 -4.28
N ILE A 404 7.29 -0.45 -5.23
CA ILE A 404 6.32 -1.43 -5.69
C ILE A 404 6.78 -2.82 -5.28
N GLY A 405 6.06 -3.39 -4.31
CA GLY A 405 6.30 -4.74 -3.83
C GLY A 405 5.77 -5.79 -4.80
N GLY A 406 6.59 -6.78 -5.14
CA GLY A 406 6.15 -7.97 -5.84
C GLY A 406 5.50 -8.99 -4.90
N THR A 407 5.98 -10.22 -5.01
CA THR A 407 5.68 -11.34 -4.12
C THR A 407 7.00 -11.98 -3.69
N MET A 408 6.95 -12.92 -2.75
CA MET A 408 8.13 -13.64 -2.26
C MET A 408 8.95 -14.39 -3.33
N GLY A 409 8.51 -14.45 -4.59
CA GLY A 409 9.21 -15.10 -5.69
C GLY A 409 9.18 -14.35 -7.01
N THR A 410 8.84 -13.05 -7.01
CA THR A 410 8.77 -12.20 -8.20
C THR A 410 9.49 -10.88 -7.97
N HIS A 411 9.64 -10.08 -9.02
CA HIS A 411 10.36 -8.83 -8.96
C HIS A 411 9.65 -7.77 -8.12
N SER A 412 10.42 -6.87 -7.52
CA SER A 412 9.93 -5.59 -7.00
C SER A 412 10.48 -4.45 -7.86
N TYR A 413 9.92 -3.25 -7.74
CA TYR A 413 10.33 -2.10 -8.55
C TYR A 413 10.44 -0.82 -7.71
N VAL A 414 11.34 0.05 -8.14
CA VAL A 414 11.35 1.47 -7.78
C VAL A 414 10.93 2.26 -9.01
N LEU A 415 9.92 3.11 -8.86
CA LEU A 415 9.44 4.05 -9.87
C LEU A 415 9.62 5.49 -9.35
N THR A 416 9.39 6.47 -10.22
CA THR A 416 9.23 7.88 -9.79
C THR A 416 7.90 8.46 -10.24
N GLY A 417 7.40 9.44 -9.48
CA GLY A 417 6.21 10.19 -9.83
C GLY A 417 6.38 11.11 -11.04
N THR A 418 5.27 11.50 -11.66
CA THR A 418 5.26 12.20 -12.96
C THR A 418 4.20 13.29 -12.99
N GLU A 419 4.38 14.30 -13.85
CA GLU A 419 3.41 15.37 -14.06
C GLU A 419 2.05 14.84 -14.55
N ARG A 420 2.10 13.83 -15.44
CA ARG A 420 0.88 13.18 -15.93
C ARG A 420 0.17 12.41 -14.83
N GLY A 421 0.90 11.73 -13.93
CA GLY A 421 0.34 11.14 -12.71
C GLY A 421 -0.31 12.19 -11.80
N MET A 422 0.34 13.36 -11.63
CA MET A 422 -0.25 14.47 -10.86
C MET A 422 -1.60 14.91 -11.44
N ALA A 423 -1.67 15.08 -12.76
CA ALA A 423 -2.86 15.56 -13.46
C ALA A 423 -3.99 14.52 -13.58
N GLU A 424 -3.67 13.26 -13.86
CA GLU A 424 -4.67 12.24 -14.19
C GLU A 424 -5.13 11.41 -12.99
N THR A 425 -4.25 11.19 -12.00
CA THR A 425 -4.48 10.24 -10.90
C THR A 425 -4.35 10.85 -9.51
N PHE A 426 -4.41 12.18 -9.39
CA PHE A 426 -4.15 12.91 -8.15
C PHE A 426 -2.77 12.53 -7.56
N GLY A 427 -1.76 12.46 -8.42
CA GLY A 427 -0.39 12.09 -8.04
C GLY A 427 -0.34 10.69 -7.42
N SER A 428 -0.97 9.70 -8.07
CA SER A 428 -1.06 8.33 -7.54
C SER A 428 -0.69 7.26 -8.57
N THR A 429 -0.17 6.13 -8.11
CA THR A 429 0.17 4.96 -8.93
C THR A 429 -0.09 3.66 -8.15
N CYS A 430 0.14 2.50 -8.79
CA CYS A 430 0.03 1.17 -8.18
C CYS A 430 0.88 1.03 -6.89
N HIS A 431 0.61 -0.02 -6.11
CA HIS A 431 1.35 -0.34 -4.89
C HIS A 431 2.10 -1.67 -4.95
N GLY A 432 1.65 -2.60 -5.80
CA GLY A 432 2.23 -3.93 -5.87
C GLY A 432 1.59 -4.77 -6.97
N ALA A 433 1.72 -6.09 -6.88
CA ALA A 433 1.14 -7.00 -7.85
C ALA A 433 -0.40 -7.03 -7.82
N GLY A 434 -1.01 -6.89 -6.64
CA GLY A 434 -2.44 -7.14 -6.44
C GLY A 434 -2.81 -8.63 -6.56
N ARG A 435 -3.84 -9.08 -5.84
CA ARG A 435 -4.21 -10.49 -5.83
C ARG A 435 -5.00 -10.85 -7.10
N ALA A 436 -4.63 -11.96 -7.73
CA ALA A 436 -5.41 -12.61 -8.78
C ALA A 436 -6.37 -13.66 -8.21
N ALA A 437 -6.02 -14.26 -7.06
CA ALA A 437 -6.84 -15.27 -6.39
C ALA A 437 -7.03 -14.98 -4.89
N SER A 438 -8.20 -15.36 -4.35
CA SER A 438 -8.46 -15.25 -2.91
C SER A 438 -7.57 -16.19 -2.11
N ARG A 439 -7.25 -15.83 -0.86
CA ARG A 439 -6.45 -16.67 0.05
C ARG A 439 -7.04 -18.07 0.25
N ASN A 440 -8.37 -18.17 0.32
CA ASN A 440 -9.07 -19.44 0.43
C ASN A 440 -8.94 -20.29 -0.84
N SER A 441 -8.93 -19.65 -2.02
CA SER A 441 -8.67 -20.35 -3.28
C SER A 441 -7.25 -20.89 -3.29
N SER A 442 -6.25 -20.03 -3.00
CA SER A 442 -4.83 -20.42 -2.97
C SER A 442 -4.56 -21.59 -2.03
N ARG A 443 -5.14 -21.60 -0.83
CA ARG A 443 -5.04 -22.71 0.14
C ARG A 443 -5.61 -24.04 -0.36
N ARG A 444 -6.56 -24.01 -1.29
CA ARG A 444 -7.21 -25.21 -1.84
C ARG A 444 -6.49 -25.73 -3.08
N THR A 445 -5.84 -24.85 -3.84
CA THR A 445 -5.29 -25.17 -5.16
C THR A 445 -3.77 -25.31 -5.19
N LEU A 446 -3.07 -24.73 -4.22
CA LEU A 446 -1.61 -24.76 -4.17
C LEU A 446 -1.14 -25.69 -3.06
N ASP A 447 0.06 -26.26 -3.23
CA ASP A 447 0.75 -27.04 -2.21
C ASP A 447 1.96 -26.24 -1.68
N TYR A 448 2.07 -26.14 -0.36
CA TYR A 448 3.13 -25.38 0.30
C TYR A 448 4.52 -25.98 0.02
N THR A 449 4.62 -27.30 -0.14
CA THR A 449 5.91 -27.97 -0.44
C THR A 449 6.41 -27.54 -1.81
N GLN A 450 5.54 -27.60 -2.82
CA GLN A 450 5.84 -27.16 -4.18
C GLN A 450 6.17 -25.66 -4.25
N VAL A 451 5.47 -24.82 -3.48
CA VAL A 451 5.78 -23.38 -3.40
C VAL A 451 7.18 -23.15 -2.83
N LEU A 452 7.55 -23.82 -1.74
CA LEU A 452 8.89 -23.71 -1.15
C LEU A 452 9.98 -24.24 -2.08
N ASP A 453 9.74 -25.37 -2.75
CA ASP A 453 10.67 -25.94 -3.73
C ASP A 453 10.86 -25.00 -4.93
N ASN A 454 9.79 -24.38 -5.44
CA ASN A 454 9.86 -23.40 -6.53
C ASN A 454 10.66 -22.14 -6.15
N LEU A 455 10.59 -21.70 -4.89
CA LEU A 455 11.43 -20.61 -4.40
C LEU A 455 12.90 -21.03 -4.29
N LYS A 456 13.14 -22.26 -3.83
CA LYS A 456 14.48 -22.83 -3.71
C LYS A 456 15.15 -23.02 -5.08
N THR A 457 14.42 -23.46 -6.10
CA THR A 457 14.96 -23.57 -7.48
C THR A 457 15.30 -22.21 -8.09
N LYS A 458 14.60 -21.14 -7.68
CA LYS A 458 14.95 -19.75 -7.99
C LYS A 458 16.12 -19.21 -7.16
N GLY A 459 16.69 -20.01 -6.26
CA GLY A 459 17.78 -19.61 -5.38
C GLY A 459 17.36 -18.65 -4.27
N ILE A 460 16.08 -18.63 -3.89
CA ILE A 460 15.55 -17.74 -2.86
C ILE A 460 15.58 -18.45 -1.50
N SER A 461 16.29 -17.86 -0.54
CA SER A 461 16.24 -18.32 0.85
C SER A 461 14.95 -17.84 1.52
N ILE A 462 14.24 -18.71 2.22
CA ILE A 462 12.97 -18.34 2.85
C ILE A 462 12.94 -18.71 4.33
N ARG A 463 12.42 -17.81 5.16
CA ARG A 463 12.07 -18.04 6.57
C ARG A 463 10.62 -17.65 6.80
N VAL A 464 9.84 -18.59 7.32
CA VAL A 464 8.39 -18.41 7.54
C VAL A 464 8.03 -18.82 8.95
N ALA A 465 7.22 -18.02 9.63
CA ALA A 465 6.67 -18.39 10.94
C ALA A 465 5.76 -19.63 10.86
N SER A 466 5.00 -19.75 9.76
CA SER A 466 4.10 -20.88 9.52
C SER A 466 4.20 -21.35 8.06
N PRO A 467 4.83 -22.52 7.80
CA PRO A 467 4.97 -23.05 6.44
C PRO A 467 3.65 -23.21 5.69
N LYS A 468 2.57 -23.57 6.39
CA LYS A 468 1.25 -23.77 5.77
C LYS A 468 0.62 -22.48 5.24
N LEU A 469 0.99 -21.32 5.80
CA LEU A 469 0.47 -20.03 5.36
C LEU A 469 1.21 -19.47 4.13
N VAL A 470 2.28 -20.13 3.68
CA VAL A 470 3.04 -19.70 2.51
C VAL A 470 2.22 -19.75 1.22
N MET A 471 1.29 -20.71 1.12
CA MET A 471 0.41 -20.90 -0.05
C MET A 471 -0.49 -19.68 -0.29
N GLU A 472 -0.91 -18.99 0.78
CA GLU A 472 -1.75 -17.80 0.68
C GLU A 472 -1.04 -16.66 -0.05
N GLU A 473 0.28 -16.66 -0.01
CA GLU A 473 1.14 -15.58 -0.50
C GLU A 473 2.05 -16.04 -1.65
N ALA A 474 1.73 -17.20 -2.24
CA ALA A 474 2.42 -17.76 -3.39
C ALA A 474 2.35 -16.82 -4.60
N PRO A 475 3.43 -16.70 -5.42
CA PRO A 475 3.44 -15.88 -6.63
C PRO A 475 2.22 -16.05 -7.53
N GLU A 476 1.74 -17.28 -7.67
CA GLU A 476 0.59 -17.68 -8.50
C GLU A 476 -0.74 -17.12 -7.98
N SER A 477 -0.78 -16.63 -6.74
CA SER A 477 -1.95 -15.98 -6.16
C SER A 477 -2.09 -14.50 -6.53
N TYR A 478 -1.05 -13.94 -7.15
CA TYR A 478 -0.94 -12.53 -7.50
C TYR A 478 -0.92 -12.34 -9.01
N LYS A 479 -1.22 -11.11 -9.45
CA LYS A 479 -1.02 -10.74 -10.85
C LYS A 479 0.47 -10.62 -11.16
N ASP A 480 0.82 -10.56 -12.43
CA ASP A 480 2.19 -10.22 -12.82
C ASP A 480 2.47 -8.74 -12.51
N VAL A 481 3.32 -8.51 -11.51
CA VAL A 481 3.78 -7.19 -11.09
C VAL A 481 4.46 -6.42 -12.23
N SER A 482 5.11 -7.10 -13.17
CA SER A 482 5.74 -6.44 -14.32
C SER A 482 4.67 -5.85 -15.24
N ALA A 483 3.61 -6.61 -15.54
CA ALA A 483 2.48 -6.10 -16.32
C ALA A 483 1.76 -4.92 -15.63
N VAL A 484 1.66 -4.94 -14.30
CA VAL A 484 1.11 -3.81 -13.52
C VAL A 484 1.98 -2.56 -13.68
N VAL A 485 3.29 -2.70 -13.46
CA VAL A 485 4.25 -1.59 -13.56
C VAL A 485 4.33 -1.05 -14.99
N ASP A 486 4.36 -1.94 -15.99
CA ASP A 486 4.38 -1.58 -17.40
C ASP A 486 3.14 -0.78 -17.79
N THR A 487 1.96 -1.17 -17.30
CA THR A 487 0.73 -0.41 -17.52
C THR A 487 0.84 1.02 -16.97
N CYS A 488 1.34 1.20 -15.75
CA CYS A 488 1.53 2.53 -15.15
C CYS A 488 2.58 3.36 -15.91
N HIS A 489 3.66 2.72 -16.37
CA HIS A 489 4.72 3.35 -17.12
C HIS A 489 4.27 3.81 -18.51
N GLU A 490 3.59 2.96 -19.25
CA GLU A 490 3.06 3.25 -20.58
C GLU A 490 1.94 4.29 -20.53
N ALA A 491 1.11 4.25 -19.49
CA ALA A 491 0.14 5.31 -19.21
C ALA A 491 0.82 6.64 -18.81
N GLY A 492 2.10 6.60 -18.43
CA GLY A 492 2.88 7.77 -18.03
C GLY A 492 2.52 8.32 -16.66
N ILE A 493 1.83 7.54 -15.80
CA ILE A 493 1.46 7.99 -14.44
C ILE A 493 2.59 7.77 -13.43
N SER A 494 3.56 6.90 -13.75
CA SER A 494 4.83 6.74 -13.03
C SER A 494 5.93 6.30 -14.00
N LYS A 495 7.20 6.47 -13.62
CA LYS A 495 8.34 6.13 -14.48
C LYS A 495 9.18 5.00 -13.87
N LYS A 496 9.40 3.91 -14.62
CA LYS A 496 10.30 2.82 -14.19
C LYS A 496 11.71 3.35 -13.94
N THR A 497 12.27 3.03 -12.78
CA THR A 497 13.64 3.42 -12.42
C THR A 497 14.52 2.20 -12.21
N VAL A 498 14.14 1.28 -11.31
CA VAL A 498 14.91 0.07 -11.01
C VAL A 498 13.98 -1.13 -10.85
N ARG A 499 14.44 -2.31 -11.28
CA ARG A 499 13.85 -3.62 -10.93
C ARG A 499 14.76 -4.36 -9.97
N LEU A 500 14.17 -4.94 -8.93
CA LEU A 500 14.85 -5.77 -7.95
C LEU A 500 14.31 -7.20 -8.01
N ARG A 501 15.17 -8.19 -7.74
CA ARG A 501 14.78 -9.59 -7.55
C ARG A 501 15.09 -10.05 -6.13
N PRO A 502 14.18 -10.77 -5.46
CA PRO A 502 14.44 -11.29 -4.13
C PRO A 502 15.50 -12.40 -4.17
N ILE A 503 16.38 -12.41 -3.18
CA ILE A 503 17.32 -13.50 -2.90
C ILE A 503 17.07 -14.11 -1.52
N ALA A 504 16.49 -13.37 -0.59
CA ALA A 504 16.03 -13.90 0.68
C ALA A 504 14.72 -13.24 1.12
N VAL A 505 13.81 -14.01 1.71
CA VAL A 505 12.48 -13.55 2.14
C VAL A 505 12.17 -14.02 3.55
N ILE A 506 11.67 -13.09 4.36
CA ILE A 506 11.18 -13.36 5.71
C ILE A 506 9.72 -12.96 5.77
N LYS A 507 8.91 -13.90 6.26
CA LYS A 507 7.46 -13.74 6.34
C LYS A 507 6.92 -14.28 7.65
N GLY A 508 5.86 -13.64 8.15
CA GLY A 508 5.07 -14.19 9.24
C GLY A 508 3.88 -15.02 8.81
#